data_AF-A0A1F6CV35-F1
#
_entry.id   AF-A0A1F6CV35-F1
#
_cell.length_a   1.000
_cell.length_b   1.000
_cell.length_c   1.000
_cell.angle_alpha   90.00
_cell.angle_beta   90.00
_cell.angle_gamma   90.00
#
_symmetry.space_group_name_H-M   'P 1'
#
loop_
_entity.id
_entity.type
_entity.pdbx_description
1 polymer ?
#
loop_
_entity_poly.entity_id
_entity_poly.type
_entity_poly.pdbx_seq_one_letter_code
_entity_poly.pdbx_strand_id
1 'polypeptide(L)'
;MAPGTGEPIRLRRGKAFHRRVQADWAATATGEVRPEKTVTRRGGRKGRVDVFVRSEEDIVALVEVKATDWDAMTPAAVRRNVRRQARQVWSYVETQLDLKKDVCPGIVFPRRPRVSGRLQLIESLFDEEALAVVWEDETREERKARA
;
A
#
# COMPACT_ATOMS: atom_id res chain seq x y z
N MET A 1 -1.29 -38.95 -15.52
CA MET A 1 -0.66 -37.77 -14.88
C MET A 1 -1.05 -36.54 -15.68
N ALA A 2 -1.80 -35.60 -15.10
CA ALA A 2 -2.27 -34.41 -15.83
C ALA A 2 -1.26 -33.24 -15.72
N PRO A 3 -1.03 -32.47 -16.79
CA PRO A 3 -0.13 -31.32 -16.78
C PRO A 3 -0.83 -30.03 -16.30
N GLY A 4 -0.10 -29.22 -15.53
CA GLY A 4 -0.23 -27.76 -15.51
C GLY A 4 -1.18 -27.13 -14.49
N THR A 5 -0.63 -26.33 -13.57
CA THR A 5 -1.30 -25.14 -13.05
C THR A 5 -0.28 -23.99 -12.97
N GLY A 6 -0.01 -23.36 -14.12
CA GLY A 6 0.73 -22.10 -14.15
C GLY A 6 0.01 -21.06 -13.30
N GLU A 7 0.77 -20.27 -12.53
CA GLU A 7 0.24 -19.21 -11.68
C GLU A 7 -0.77 -18.32 -12.45
N PRO A 8 -1.98 -18.04 -11.89
CA PRO A 8 -2.95 -17.18 -12.55
C PRO A 8 -2.33 -15.83 -12.95
N ILE A 9 -2.60 -15.39 -14.18
CA ILE A 9 -1.98 -14.17 -14.74
C ILE A 9 -2.15 -12.96 -13.80
N ARG A 10 -3.31 -12.82 -13.14
CA ARG A 10 -3.57 -11.74 -12.17
C ARG A 10 -2.62 -11.80 -10.97
N LEU A 11 -2.39 -12.99 -10.42
CA LEU A 11 -1.47 -13.19 -9.29
C LEU A 11 -0.02 -12.90 -9.71
N ARG A 12 0.39 -13.41 -10.87
CA ARG A 12 1.71 -13.15 -11.45
C ARG A 12 1.98 -11.65 -11.65
N ARG A 13 1.01 -10.93 -12.22
CA ARG A 13 1.07 -9.47 -12.42
C ARG A 13 1.14 -8.72 -11.09
N GLY A 14 0.35 -9.13 -10.09
CA GLY A 14 0.41 -8.57 -8.74
C GLY A 14 1.78 -8.73 -8.11
N LYS A 15 2.36 -9.93 -8.14
CA LYS A 15 3.71 -10.20 -7.63
C LYS A 15 4.80 -9.43 -8.38
N ALA A 16 4.68 -9.32 -9.71
CA ALA A 16 5.61 -8.51 -10.50
C ALA A 16 5.55 -7.03 -10.11
N PHE A 17 4.35 -6.50 -9.89
CA PHE A 17 4.17 -5.13 -9.42
C PHE A 17 4.75 -4.90 -8.02
N HIS A 18 4.46 -5.77 -7.05
CA HIS A 18 5.04 -5.68 -5.71
C HIS A 18 6.57 -5.64 -5.74
N ARG A 19 7.19 -6.57 -6.48
CA ARG A 19 8.66 -6.62 -6.60
C ARG A 19 9.24 -5.36 -7.22
N ARG A 20 8.57 -4.77 -8.23
CA ARG A 20 9.02 -3.53 -8.85
C ARG A 20 8.99 -2.37 -7.86
N VAL A 21 7.89 -2.19 -7.13
CA VAL A 21 7.76 -1.12 -6.13
C VAL A 21 8.81 -1.32 -5.02
N GLN A 22 8.98 -2.54 -4.52
CA GLN A 22 10.01 -2.84 -3.50
C GLN A 22 11.43 -2.53 -3.99
N ALA A 23 11.75 -2.87 -5.24
CA ALA A 23 13.05 -2.57 -5.83
C ALA A 23 13.27 -1.06 -6.01
N ASP A 24 12.26 -0.33 -6.48
CA ASP A 24 12.32 1.13 -6.63
C ASP A 24 12.56 1.83 -5.28
N TRP A 25 11.82 1.44 -4.24
CA TRP A 25 12.01 1.96 -2.89
C TRP A 25 13.39 1.62 -2.33
N ALA A 26 13.87 0.38 -2.52
CA ALA A 26 15.22 0.00 -2.10
C ALA A 26 16.32 0.82 -2.79
N ALA A 27 16.08 1.27 -4.03
CA ALA A 27 17.04 2.06 -4.79
C ALA A 27 16.97 3.58 -4.50
N THR A 28 15.79 4.11 -4.14
CA THR A 28 15.55 5.56 -4.14
C THR A 28 15.15 6.16 -2.80
N ALA A 29 14.70 5.35 -1.83
CA ALA A 29 14.28 5.87 -0.54
C ALA A 29 15.48 6.17 0.36
N THR A 30 15.38 7.26 1.11
CA THR A 30 16.34 7.59 2.18
C THR A 30 16.00 6.78 3.43
N GLY A 31 17.03 6.20 4.06
CA GLY A 31 16.90 5.40 5.28
C GLY A 31 17.02 3.90 5.03
N GLU A 32 16.75 3.11 6.06
CA GLU A 32 16.84 1.65 6.00
C GLU A 32 15.54 1.05 5.47
N VAL A 33 15.57 0.59 4.22
CA VAL A 33 14.45 -0.09 3.57
C VAL A 33 14.46 -1.58 3.88
N ARG A 34 13.34 -2.10 4.38
CA ARG A 34 13.11 -3.51 4.68
C ARG A 34 11.86 -3.99 3.92
N PRO A 35 12.00 -4.56 2.72
CA PRO A 35 10.88 -5.15 2.00
C PRO A 35 10.37 -6.38 2.75
N GLU A 36 9.06 -6.64 2.66
CA GLU A 36 8.43 -7.85 3.21
C GLU A 36 8.71 -8.06 4.71
N LYS A 37 8.87 -6.96 5.47
CA LYS A 37 9.21 -7.03 6.89
C LYS A 37 8.11 -7.73 7.68
N THR A 38 8.48 -8.79 8.39
CA THR A 38 7.59 -9.42 9.37
C THR A 38 7.42 -8.50 10.57
N VAL A 39 6.17 -8.25 10.94
CA VAL A 39 5.80 -7.45 12.12
C VAL A 39 4.83 -8.22 12.99
N THR A 40 4.88 -8.00 14.29
CA THR A 40 3.93 -8.58 15.23
C THR A 40 2.82 -7.57 15.47
N ARG A 41 1.58 -7.91 15.12
CA ARG A 41 0.42 -7.07 15.40
C ARG A 41 0.05 -7.10 16.88
N ARG A 42 -0.76 -6.14 17.33
CA ARG A 42 -1.46 -6.26 18.61
C ARG A 42 -2.18 -7.61 18.71
N GLY A 43 -2.03 -8.30 19.84
CA GLY A 43 -2.51 -9.67 20.03
C GLY A 43 -1.53 -10.78 19.58
N GLY A 44 -0.29 -10.44 19.21
CA GLY A 44 0.78 -11.42 18.98
C GLY A 44 0.78 -12.10 17.60
N ARG A 45 -0.23 -11.82 16.76
CA ARG A 45 -0.30 -12.39 15.41
C ARG A 45 0.77 -11.77 14.50
N LYS A 46 1.55 -12.62 13.83
CA LYS A 46 2.48 -12.17 12.79
C LYS A 46 1.74 -11.66 11.55
N GLY A 47 2.22 -10.57 11.00
CA GLY A 47 1.84 -10.04 9.70
C GLY A 47 3.09 -9.62 8.92
N ARG A 48 2.87 -9.13 7.69
CA ARG A 48 3.93 -8.71 6.78
C ARG A 48 3.55 -7.37 6.18
N VAL A 49 4.46 -6.41 6.31
CA VAL A 49 4.36 -5.11 5.63
C VAL A 49 5.09 -5.22 4.31
N ASP A 50 4.48 -4.75 3.23
CA ASP A 50 5.09 -4.89 1.90
C ASP A 50 6.40 -4.08 1.78
N VAL A 51 6.43 -2.85 2.29
CA VAL A 51 7.62 -1.99 2.40
C VAL A 51 7.64 -1.30 3.76
N PHE A 52 8.72 -1.51 4.52
CA PHE A 52 8.98 -0.80 5.77
C PHE A 52 10.24 0.05 5.60
N VAL A 53 10.17 1.35 5.88
CA VAL A 53 11.35 2.22 5.87
C VAL A 53 11.56 2.80 7.25
N ARG A 54 12.80 2.74 7.74
CA ARG A 54 13.22 3.42 8.96
C ARG A 54 14.13 4.58 8.60
N SER A 55 13.74 5.81 8.92
CA SER A 55 14.67 6.94 8.85
C SER A 55 15.36 7.13 10.20
N GLU A 56 16.18 8.19 10.29
CA GLU A 56 16.69 8.69 11.56
C GLU A 56 15.52 9.21 12.43
N GLU A 57 15.77 9.35 13.74
CA GLU A 57 14.84 10.00 14.69
C GLU A 57 13.44 9.35 14.80
N ASP A 58 13.37 8.03 14.92
CA ASP A 58 12.15 7.30 15.28
C ASP A 58 10.94 7.42 14.34
N ILE A 59 11.15 7.99 13.16
CA ILE A 59 10.17 8.01 12.07
C ILE A 59 10.25 6.71 11.26
N VAL A 60 9.08 6.11 10.97
CA VAL A 60 8.94 4.91 10.15
C VAL A 60 7.87 5.10 9.08
N ALA A 61 8.18 4.75 7.84
CA ALA A 61 7.18 4.64 6.79
C ALA A 61 6.70 3.19 6.68
N LEU A 62 5.37 3.01 6.67
CA LEU A 62 4.72 1.71 6.49
C LEU A 62 3.89 1.76 5.22
N VAL A 63 4.35 1.06 4.18
CA VAL A 63 3.73 1.14 2.86
C VAL A 63 3.23 -0.23 2.45
N GLU A 64 1.94 -0.29 2.12
CA GLU A 64 1.30 -1.48 1.60
C GLU A 64 1.10 -1.37 0.09
N VAL A 65 1.35 -2.45 -0.64
CA VAL A 65 1.22 -2.46 -2.11
C VAL A 65 -0.01 -3.29 -2.48
N LYS A 66 -0.83 -2.77 -3.40
CA LYS A 66 -2.04 -3.46 -3.84
C LYS A 66 -2.26 -3.31 -5.35
N ALA A 67 -2.48 -4.42 -6.02
CA ALA A 67 -2.98 -4.44 -7.40
C ALA A 67 -4.52 -4.55 -7.41
N THR A 68 -5.22 -3.42 -7.19
CA THR A 68 -6.69 -3.38 -7.16
C THR A 68 -7.26 -2.90 -8.49
N ASP A 69 -8.25 -3.61 -9.02
CA ASP A 69 -9.00 -3.17 -10.20
C ASP A 69 -10.22 -2.36 -9.79
N TRP A 70 -9.99 -1.06 -9.54
CA TRP A 70 -11.01 -0.13 -9.04
C TRP A 70 -12.16 0.09 -10.03
N ASP A 71 -11.90 0.03 -11.33
CA ASP A 71 -12.89 0.30 -12.38
C ASP A 71 -13.99 -0.78 -12.43
N ALA A 72 -13.66 -2.01 -12.03
CA ALA A 72 -14.59 -3.14 -11.96
C ALA A 72 -15.54 -3.11 -10.74
N MET A 73 -15.36 -2.18 -9.80
CA MET A 73 -16.12 -2.12 -8.55
C MET A 73 -17.32 -1.17 -8.63
N THR A 74 -18.39 -1.52 -7.93
CA THR A 74 -19.47 -0.56 -7.61
C THR A 74 -19.00 0.46 -6.56
N PRO A 75 -19.62 1.64 -6.44
CA PRO A 75 -19.24 2.63 -5.43
C PRO A 75 -19.28 2.08 -3.99
N ALA A 76 -20.28 1.26 -3.67
CA ALA A 76 -20.37 0.60 -2.36
C ALA A 76 -19.23 -0.41 -2.13
N ALA A 77 -18.82 -1.14 -3.18
CA ALA A 77 -17.68 -2.06 -3.11
C ALA A 77 -16.36 -1.30 -2.94
N VAL A 78 -16.18 -0.15 -3.61
CA VAL A 78 -15.02 0.73 -3.42
C VAL A 78 -14.91 1.13 -1.95
N ARG A 79 -15.95 1.70 -1.36
CA ARG A 79 -15.97 2.12 0.06
C ARG A 79 -15.62 0.98 1.03
N ARG A 80 -16.21 -0.19 0.81
CA ARG A 80 -15.93 -1.39 1.62
C ARG A 80 -14.48 -1.85 1.48
N ASN A 81 -13.95 -1.81 0.25
CA ASN A 81 -12.59 -2.25 -0.03
C ASN A 81 -11.54 -1.29 0.55
N VAL A 82 -11.74 0.03 0.43
CA VAL A 82 -10.88 1.04 1.06
C VAL A 82 -10.80 0.81 2.57
N ARG A 83 -11.94 0.77 3.28
CA ARG A 83 -11.97 0.53 4.73
C ARG A 83 -11.29 -0.77 5.14
N ARG A 84 -11.42 -1.83 4.33
CA ARG A 84 -10.72 -3.10 4.58
C ARG A 84 -9.20 -2.94 4.48
N GLN A 85 -8.73 -2.25 3.44
CA GLN A 85 -7.30 -2.02 3.22
C GLN A 85 -6.73 -1.07 4.28
N ALA A 86 -7.47 -0.01 4.64
CA ALA A 86 -7.08 0.91 5.71
C ALA A 86 -6.93 0.20 7.05
N ARG A 87 -7.91 -0.62 7.45
CA ARG A 87 -7.81 -1.44 8.67
C ARG A 87 -6.60 -2.37 8.69
N GLN A 88 -6.19 -2.90 7.53
CA GLN A 88 -4.98 -3.71 7.46
C GLN A 88 -3.74 -2.86 7.75
N VAL A 89 -3.62 -1.67 7.17
CA VAL A 89 -2.50 -0.76 7.41
C VAL A 89 -2.48 -0.30 8.87
N TRP A 90 -3.61 0.14 9.42
CA TRP A 90 -3.75 0.55 10.82
C TRP A 90 -3.33 -0.53 11.81
N SER A 91 -3.61 -1.81 11.51
CA SER A 91 -3.16 -2.92 12.36
C SER A 91 -1.63 -3.01 12.53
N TYR A 92 -0.87 -2.45 11.59
CA TYR A 92 0.58 -2.32 11.67
C TYR A 92 1.01 -1.01 12.32
N VAL A 93 0.34 0.10 11.99
CA VAL A 93 0.59 1.43 12.55
C VAL A 93 0.50 1.41 14.07
N GLU A 94 -0.59 0.84 14.60
CA GLU A 94 -0.83 0.75 16.05
C GLU A 94 0.34 0.12 16.81
N THR A 95 0.98 -0.90 16.24
CA THR A 95 2.14 -1.55 16.86
C THR A 95 3.35 -0.62 16.91
N GLN A 96 3.56 0.20 15.87
CA GLN A 96 4.69 1.14 15.84
C GLN A 96 4.45 2.34 16.77
N LEU A 97 3.19 2.80 16.90
CA LEU A 97 2.81 3.82 17.86
C LEU A 97 3.03 3.36 19.31
N ASP A 98 2.73 2.09 19.62
CA ASP A 98 3.03 1.50 20.94
C ASP A 98 4.54 1.53 21.25
N LEU A 99 5.38 1.41 20.22
CA LEU A 99 6.85 1.54 20.28
C LEU A 99 7.34 2.99 20.25
N LYS A 100 6.44 3.97 20.38
CA LYS A 100 6.72 5.42 20.37
C LYS A 100 7.42 5.90 19.09
N LYS A 101 7.10 5.27 17.95
CA LYS A 101 7.55 5.72 16.62
C LYS A 101 6.55 6.68 16.03
N ASP A 102 7.05 7.66 15.28
CA ASP A 102 6.23 8.47 14.39
C ASP A 102 6.03 7.69 13.09
N VAL A 103 4.79 7.54 12.66
CA VAL A 103 4.45 6.62 11.56
C VAL A 103 3.87 7.39 10.38
N CYS A 104 4.46 7.18 9.21
CA CYS A 104 3.92 7.65 7.93
C CYS A 104 3.34 6.46 7.17
N PRO A 105 2.03 6.17 7.32
CA PRO A 105 1.42 5.06 6.61
C PRO A 105 1.01 5.45 5.18
N GLY A 106 1.17 4.51 4.25
CA GLY A 106 0.83 4.73 2.86
C GLY A 106 0.38 3.46 2.15
N ILE A 107 -0.27 3.66 1.01
CA ILE A 107 -0.71 2.58 0.12
C ILE A 107 -0.39 2.93 -1.33
N VAL A 108 0.17 1.96 -2.06
CA VAL A 108 0.60 2.12 -3.45
C VAL A 108 -0.26 1.26 -4.36
N PHE A 109 -0.79 1.88 -5.43
CA PHE A 109 -1.56 1.24 -6.48
C PHE A 109 -0.87 1.40 -7.84
N PRO A 110 -1.03 0.43 -8.77
CA PRO A 110 -0.32 0.46 -10.04
C PRO A 110 -0.85 1.51 -11.02
N ARG A 111 -2.12 1.91 -10.90
CA ARG A 111 -2.76 2.83 -11.83
C ARG A 111 -3.94 3.57 -11.21
N ARG A 112 -4.11 4.84 -11.60
CA ARG A 112 -5.31 5.62 -11.28
C ARG A 112 -6.56 4.97 -11.89
N PRO A 113 -7.73 5.00 -11.21
CA PRO A 113 -9.00 4.59 -11.82
C PRO A 113 -9.35 5.50 -13.00
N ARG A 114 -10.02 4.94 -14.01
CA ARG A 114 -10.42 5.68 -15.21
C ARG A 114 -11.83 6.24 -15.13
N VAL A 115 -12.66 5.67 -14.25
CA VAL A 115 -14.03 6.13 -14.05
C VAL A 115 -14.04 7.52 -13.40
N SER A 116 -14.76 8.46 -14.01
CA SER A 116 -14.89 9.84 -13.50
C SER A 116 -15.38 9.85 -12.04
N GLY A 117 -14.79 10.73 -11.22
CA GLY A 117 -15.10 10.86 -9.79
C GLY A 117 -14.54 9.75 -8.89
N ARG A 118 -14.06 8.63 -9.46
CA ARG A 118 -13.59 7.48 -8.68
C ARG A 118 -12.24 7.72 -8.02
N LEU A 119 -11.36 8.48 -8.68
CA LEU A 119 -10.07 8.88 -8.13
C LEU A 119 -10.28 9.71 -6.86
N GLN A 120 -11.06 10.79 -6.97
CA GLN A 120 -11.36 11.67 -5.83
C GLN A 120 -12.03 10.91 -4.69
N LEU A 121 -13.00 10.02 -5.01
CA LEU A 121 -13.65 9.20 -3.99
C LEU A 121 -12.66 8.27 -3.26
N ILE A 122 -11.76 7.61 -3.98
CA ILE A 122 -10.81 6.68 -3.34
C ILE A 122 -9.86 7.46 -2.44
N GLU A 123 -9.34 8.58 -2.92
CA GLU A 123 -8.39 9.38 -2.15
C GLU A 123 -9.03 10.03 -0.94
N SER A 124 -10.24 10.59 -1.07
CA SER A 124 -10.94 11.15 0.09
C SER A 124 -11.17 10.08 1.17
N LEU A 125 -11.51 8.85 0.78
CA LEU A 125 -11.74 7.76 1.73
C LEU A 125 -10.46 7.26 2.41
N PHE A 126 -9.29 7.36 1.75
CA PHE A 126 -8.01 7.03 2.37
C PHE A 126 -7.48 8.18 3.23
N ASP A 127 -7.73 9.43 2.82
CA ASP A 127 -7.41 10.64 3.57
C ASP A 127 -8.20 10.72 4.89
N GLU A 128 -9.50 10.37 4.86
CA GLU A 128 -10.34 10.16 6.06
C GLU A 128 -9.71 9.18 7.07
N GLU A 129 -8.88 8.25 6.59
CA GLU A 129 -8.19 7.23 7.40
C GLU A 129 -6.72 7.61 7.67
N ALA A 130 -6.30 8.84 7.34
CA ALA A 130 -4.93 9.36 7.42
C ALA A 130 -3.89 8.49 6.69
N LEU A 131 -4.23 7.96 5.53
CA LEU A 131 -3.37 7.14 4.69
C LEU A 131 -3.00 7.84 3.39
N ALA A 132 -1.70 8.02 3.15
CA ALA A 132 -1.21 8.55 1.89
C ALA A 132 -1.47 7.56 0.74
N VAL A 133 -2.10 8.02 -0.34
CA VAL A 133 -2.31 7.22 -1.55
C VAL A 133 -1.29 7.60 -2.61
N VAL A 134 -0.64 6.58 -3.16
CA VAL A 134 0.34 6.74 -4.23
C VAL A 134 -0.09 5.93 -5.44
N TRP A 135 -0.13 6.57 -6.60
CA TRP A 135 -0.33 5.91 -7.88
C TRP A 135 1.00 5.83 -8.62
N GLU A 136 1.34 4.64 -9.10
CA GLU A 136 2.60 4.37 -9.80
C GLU A 136 2.62 4.92 -11.23
N ASP A 137 1.45 5.07 -11.86
CA ASP A 137 1.29 5.69 -13.19
C ASP A 137 1.23 7.22 -13.14
N GLU A 138 1.71 7.80 -12.05
CA GLU A 138 1.76 9.23 -11.78
C GLU A 138 3.19 9.63 -11.39
N THR A 139 3.71 10.66 -12.03
CA THR A 139 5.00 11.27 -11.70
C THR A 139 4.96 11.96 -10.33
N ARG A 140 6.14 12.25 -9.75
CA ARG A 140 6.19 12.99 -8.47
C ARG A 140 5.62 14.40 -8.63
N GLU A 141 5.81 15.01 -9.79
CA GLU A 141 5.35 16.35 -10.14
C GLU A 141 3.83 16.40 -10.28
N GLU A 142 3.22 15.46 -11.02
CA GLU A 142 1.76 15.35 -11.14
C GLU A 142 1.10 15.16 -9.77
N ARG A 143 1.71 14.35 -8.90
CA ARG A 143 1.21 14.12 -7.55
C ARG A 143 1.23 15.39 -6.70
N LYS A 144 2.34 16.15 -6.74
CA LYS A 144 2.46 17.43 -6.02
C LYS A 144 1.46 18.48 -6.49
N ALA A 145 1.10 18.47 -7.77
CA ALA A 145 0.13 19.42 -8.32
C ALA A 145 -1.33 19.13 -7.91
N ARG A 146 -1.57 17.97 -7.30
CA ARG A 146 -2.90 17.45 -6.97
C ARG A 146 -3.21 17.42 -5.47
N ALA A 147 -2.15 17.41 -4.64
CA ALA A 147 -2.21 17.56 -3.19
C ALA A 147 -2.42 19.03 -2.82
#